data_AF-A0A136KKE9-F1
#
_entry.id   AF-A0A136KKE9-F1
#
_cell.length_a   1.000
_cell.length_b   1.000
_cell.length_c   1.000
_cell.angle_alpha   90.00
_cell.angle_beta   90.00
_cell.angle_gamma   90.00
#
_symmetry.space_group_name_H-M   'P 1'
#
loop_
_entity.id
_entity.type
_entity.pdbx_description
1 polymer ?
#
loop_
_entity_poly.entity_id
_entity_poly.type
_entity_poly.pdbx_seq_one_letter_code
_entity_poly.pdbx_strand_id
1 'polypeptide(L)'
;MNFFAANENPISQRQPSVKGLATVNSTSIDYRAVVLDEFFRRNDSPLYGYGKVFVEKCNQYNAPYDCTTLPAIAWVETRLCGYSFSHEQRNCWGFGGSNENRIYFKDYEEAIDLITNRLVNAYGPYYMVNPSSMQKVYCGPHCESWGPGVQFMRYQISKLSEELGYPPLIRDDSVYKR
;
A
#
# COMPACT_ATOMS: atom_id res chain seq x y z
N MET A 1 -56.82 -67.42 -16.53
CA MET A 1 -56.00 -67.63 -15.31
C MET A 1 -55.17 -66.37 -15.11
N ASN A 2 -55.44 -65.63 -14.03
CA ASN A 2 -54.57 -64.55 -13.54
C ASN A 2 -53.26 -65.14 -13.01
N PHE A 3 -52.16 -64.39 -13.05
CA PHE A 3 -51.46 -63.84 -11.86
C PHE A 3 -50.13 -63.18 -12.26
N PHE A 4 -49.93 -62.02 -11.65
CA PHE A 4 -48.82 -61.07 -11.60
C PHE A 4 -47.39 -61.65 -11.46
N ALA A 5 -46.40 -60.91 -11.99
CA ALA A 5 -45.20 -60.50 -11.24
C ALA A 5 -44.48 -59.33 -11.95
N ALA A 6 -44.13 -58.31 -11.18
CA ALA A 6 -43.46 -57.08 -11.58
C ALA A 6 -42.01 -57.04 -11.07
N ASN A 7 -41.20 -56.20 -11.73
CA ASN A 7 -40.01 -55.46 -11.26
C ASN A 7 -38.85 -56.25 -10.62
N GLU A 8 -37.62 -55.99 -11.08
CA GLU A 8 -36.63 -55.16 -10.36
C GLU A 8 -35.65 -54.49 -11.36
N ASN A 9 -35.25 -53.26 -11.02
CA ASN A 9 -34.33 -52.39 -11.73
C ASN A 9 -33.10 -52.18 -10.82
N PRO A 10 -31.86 -52.16 -11.36
CA PRO A 10 -30.87 -51.30 -10.74
C PRO A 10 -30.24 -50.33 -11.75
N ILE A 11 -30.43 -49.07 -11.40
CA ILE A 11 -29.81 -47.86 -11.94
C ILE A 11 -28.28 -48.01 -11.95
N SER A 12 -27.67 -48.04 -13.13
CA SER A 12 -26.20 -47.93 -13.28
C SER A 12 -25.81 -46.45 -13.30
N GLN A 13 -25.38 -45.96 -12.15
CA GLN A 13 -24.68 -44.68 -11.99
C GLN A 13 -23.32 -44.76 -12.69
N ARG A 14 -23.07 -43.97 -13.73
CA ARG A 14 -21.71 -43.66 -14.20
C ARG A 14 -21.43 -42.17 -14.02
N GLN A 15 -20.53 -41.89 -13.09
CA GLN A 15 -20.05 -40.57 -12.72
C GLN A 15 -19.31 -39.90 -13.89
N PRO A 16 -19.43 -38.58 -14.08
CA PRO A 16 -18.55 -37.86 -14.98
C PRO A 16 -17.12 -37.85 -14.43
N SER A 17 -16.15 -38.15 -15.30
CA SER A 17 -14.72 -38.07 -15.00
C SER A 17 -14.35 -36.63 -14.62
N VAL A 18 -13.93 -36.41 -13.37
CA VAL A 18 -13.30 -35.17 -12.95
C VAL A 18 -11.96 -35.01 -13.68
N LYS A 19 -11.98 -34.27 -14.79
CA LYS A 19 -10.77 -33.66 -15.34
C LYS A 19 -10.14 -32.80 -14.26
N GLY A 20 -8.84 -33.02 -14.04
CA GLY A 20 -8.06 -32.50 -12.93
C GLY A 20 -8.37 -31.05 -12.56
N LEU A 21 -8.62 -30.85 -11.27
CA LEU A 21 -8.63 -29.54 -10.64
C LEU A 21 -7.21 -28.99 -10.78
N ALA A 22 -6.97 -28.17 -11.80
CA ALA A 22 -5.80 -27.31 -11.81
C ALA A 22 -5.91 -26.45 -10.55
N THR A 23 -5.00 -26.66 -9.60
CA THR A 23 -4.81 -25.74 -8.48
C THR A 23 -4.33 -24.42 -9.07
N VAL A 24 -5.28 -23.55 -9.43
CA VAL A 24 -5.01 -22.16 -9.69
C VAL A 24 -4.54 -21.59 -8.35
N ASN A 25 -3.23 -21.52 -8.14
CA ASN A 25 -2.64 -20.66 -7.14
C ASN A 25 -2.97 -19.21 -7.57
N SER A 26 -4.19 -18.76 -7.30
CA SER A 26 -4.51 -17.34 -7.42
C SER A 26 -3.77 -16.66 -6.28
N THR A 27 -2.56 -16.18 -6.54
CA THR A 27 -1.93 -15.18 -5.68
C THR A 27 -2.88 -13.98 -5.67
N SER A 28 -3.70 -13.84 -4.63
CA SER A 28 -4.58 -12.68 -4.50
C SER A 28 -3.68 -11.46 -4.40
N ILE A 29 -3.78 -10.54 -5.36
CA ILE A 29 -3.05 -9.28 -5.33
C ILE A 29 -3.61 -8.46 -4.17
N ASP A 30 -2.74 -7.96 -3.30
CA ASP A 30 -3.13 -7.05 -2.21
C ASP A 30 -3.66 -5.75 -2.83
N TYR A 31 -4.94 -5.45 -2.60
CA TYR A 31 -5.58 -4.29 -3.21
C TYR A 31 -4.92 -2.97 -2.81
N ARG A 32 -4.26 -2.91 -1.64
CA ARG A 32 -3.49 -1.73 -1.21
C ARG A 32 -2.39 -1.42 -2.23
N ALA A 33 -1.71 -2.45 -2.75
CA ALA A 33 -0.66 -2.28 -3.75
C ALA A 33 -1.23 -1.74 -5.07
N VAL A 34 -2.41 -2.22 -5.48
CA VAL A 34 -3.14 -1.73 -6.67
C VAL A 34 -3.48 -0.25 -6.53
N VAL A 35 -3.98 0.17 -5.37
CA VAL A 35 -4.33 1.57 -5.09
C VAL A 35 -3.08 2.46 -5.12
N LEU A 36 -1.98 2.01 -4.51
CA LEU A 36 -0.72 2.78 -4.52
C LEU A 36 -0.13 2.89 -5.92
N ASP A 37 -0.12 1.82 -6.71
CA ASP A 37 0.35 1.88 -8.09
C ASP A 37 -0.50 2.80 -8.94
N GLU A 38 -1.83 2.76 -8.80
CA GLU A 38 -2.71 3.68 -9.51
C GLU A 38 -2.48 5.13 -9.07
N PHE A 39 -2.23 5.37 -7.78
CA PHE A 39 -1.87 6.70 -7.27
C PHE A 39 -0.58 7.20 -7.91
N PHE A 40 0.47 6.38 -7.98
CA PHE A 40 1.73 6.75 -8.62
C PHE A 40 1.55 6.99 -10.12
N ARG A 41 0.78 6.14 -10.80
CA ARG A 41 0.49 6.24 -12.24
C ARG A 41 -0.26 7.53 -12.59
N ARG A 42 -1.29 7.91 -11.83
CA ARG A 42 -2.07 9.13 -12.05
C ARG A 42 -1.26 10.42 -11.89
N ASN A 43 -0.10 10.33 -11.26
CA ASN A 43 0.76 11.46 -10.95
C ASN A 43 2.11 11.40 -11.69
N ASP A 44 2.22 10.58 -12.74
CA ASP A 44 3.41 10.41 -13.57
C ASP A 44 4.69 10.15 -12.74
N SER A 45 4.54 9.41 -11.65
CA SER A 45 5.61 9.17 -10.70
C SER A 45 6.55 8.04 -11.15
N PRO A 46 7.88 8.19 -10.98
CA PRO A 46 8.82 7.08 -11.11
C PRO A 46 8.58 5.91 -10.14
N LEU A 47 7.74 6.10 -9.12
CA LEU A 47 7.33 5.05 -8.19
C LEU A 47 6.26 4.12 -8.76
N TYR A 48 5.73 4.38 -9.95
CA TYR A 48 4.80 3.47 -10.59
C TYR A 48 5.39 2.07 -10.77
N GLY A 49 4.67 1.04 -10.30
CA GLY A 49 5.11 -0.35 -10.28
C GLY A 49 5.74 -0.79 -8.95
N TYR A 50 5.96 0.13 -8.01
CA TYR A 50 6.50 -0.17 -6.68
C TYR A 50 5.42 -0.38 -5.60
N GLY A 51 4.13 -0.26 -5.92
CA GLY A 51 3.03 -0.37 -4.95
C GLY A 51 3.09 -1.66 -4.12
N LYS A 52 3.51 -2.77 -4.74
CA LYS A 52 3.74 -4.04 -4.03
C LYS A 52 4.87 -3.93 -2.99
N VAL A 53 5.99 -3.31 -3.35
CA VAL A 53 7.13 -3.10 -2.44
C VAL A 53 6.72 -2.26 -1.23
N PHE A 54 5.95 -1.18 -1.45
CA PHE A 54 5.43 -0.37 -0.35
C PHE A 54 4.62 -1.20 0.65
N VAL A 55 3.70 -2.03 0.16
CA VAL A 55 2.85 -2.87 1.01
C VAL A 55 3.65 -3.98 1.69
N GLU A 56 4.58 -4.62 0.98
CA GLU A 56 5.47 -5.63 1.56
C GLU A 56 6.28 -5.06 2.72
N LYS A 57 6.89 -3.88 2.56
CA LYS A 57 7.69 -3.25 3.62
C LYS A 57 6.83 -2.70 4.76
N CYS A 58 5.66 -2.16 4.44
CA CYS A 58 4.66 -1.77 5.43
C CYS A 58 4.29 -2.96 6.34
N ASN A 59 3.98 -4.11 5.74
CA ASN A 59 3.66 -5.34 6.49
C ASN A 59 4.89 -5.88 7.24
N GLN A 60 6.06 -5.93 6.59
CA GLN A 60 7.31 -6.46 7.16
C GLN A 60 7.69 -5.74 8.46
N TYR A 61 7.49 -4.43 8.52
CA TYR A 61 7.84 -3.63 9.69
C TYR A 61 6.67 -3.38 10.64
N ASN A 62 5.51 -4.01 10.44
CA ASN A 62 4.29 -3.76 11.24
C ASN A 62 3.90 -2.27 11.28
N ALA A 63 4.03 -1.58 10.15
CA ALA A 63 3.48 -0.24 9.97
C ALA A 63 1.93 -0.26 10.04
N PRO A 64 1.26 0.90 10.18
CA PRO A 64 -0.20 0.95 10.11
C PRO A 64 -0.74 0.28 8.84
N TYR A 65 -1.82 -0.49 9.00
CA TYR A 65 -2.40 -1.33 7.94
C TYR A 65 -2.66 -0.59 6.62
N ASP A 66 -3.00 0.71 6.70
CA ASP A 66 -3.35 1.53 5.55
C ASP A 66 -2.17 1.75 4.57
N CYS A 67 -0.92 1.63 5.02
CA CYS A 67 0.30 1.85 4.23
C CYS A 67 0.37 3.19 3.46
N THR A 68 -0.42 4.19 3.86
CA THR A 68 -0.58 5.45 3.14
C THR A 68 0.46 6.51 3.49
N THR A 69 1.11 6.41 4.66
CA THR A 69 2.00 7.47 5.16
C THR A 69 3.24 7.64 4.30
N LEU A 70 3.93 6.55 3.96
CA LEU A 70 5.14 6.63 3.15
C LEU A 70 4.90 7.25 1.75
N PRO A 71 3.87 6.86 0.98
CA PRO A 71 3.56 7.54 -0.29
C PRO A 71 3.09 8.98 -0.10
N ALA A 72 2.36 9.28 0.99
CA ALA A 72 1.96 10.65 1.31
C ALA A 72 3.16 11.57 1.63
N ILE A 73 4.17 11.07 2.35
CA ILE A 73 5.42 11.82 2.58
C ILE A 73 6.13 12.08 1.24
N ALA A 74 6.23 11.07 0.37
CA ALA A 74 6.86 11.24 -0.94
C ALA A 74 6.15 12.32 -1.79
N TRP A 75 4.82 12.41 -1.71
CA TRP A 75 4.06 13.48 -2.36
C TRP A 75 4.42 14.86 -1.82
N VAL A 76 4.42 15.03 -0.50
CA VAL A 76 4.66 16.32 0.16
C VAL A 76 6.08 16.80 -0.08
N GLU A 77 7.06 15.90 -0.04
CA GLU A 77 8.47 16.21 -0.14
C GLU A 77 8.94 16.50 -1.58
N THR A 78 8.46 15.71 -2.54
CA THR A 78 9.04 15.72 -3.89
C THR A 78 8.02 15.49 -5.01
N ARG A 79 6.72 15.57 -4.71
CA ARG A 79 5.65 15.21 -5.65
C ARG A 79 5.86 13.79 -6.21
N LEU A 80 6.12 12.83 -5.31
CA LEU A 80 6.36 11.42 -5.64
C LEU A 80 7.58 11.22 -6.55
N CYS A 81 8.71 11.82 -6.20
CA CYS A 81 9.89 11.85 -7.07
C CYS A 81 9.65 12.51 -8.45
N GLY A 82 8.76 13.51 -8.52
CA GLY A 82 8.54 14.29 -9.73
C GLY A 82 9.66 15.29 -10.04
N TYR A 83 10.51 15.61 -9.06
CA TYR A 83 11.69 16.44 -9.27
C TYR A 83 12.89 15.60 -9.73
N SER A 84 13.69 16.12 -10.67
CA SER A 84 14.84 15.38 -11.23
C SER A 84 15.85 14.97 -10.16
N PHE A 85 16.20 15.86 -9.24
CA PHE A 85 17.17 15.58 -8.19
C PHE A 85 16.72 14.43 -7.26
N SER A 86 15.43 14.34 -6.93
CA SER A 86 14.92 13.27 -6.07
C SER A 86 14.83 11.95 -6.81
N HIS A 87 14.59 11.96 -8.13
CA HIS A 87 14.69 10.77 -8.97
C HIS A 87 16.12 10.25 -9.05
N GLU A 88 17.10 11.11 -9.33
CA GLU A 88 18.52 10.76 -9.40
C GLU A 88 19.04 10.16 -8.08
N GLN A 89 18.59 10.71 -6.96
CA GLN A 89 18.91 10.23 -5.61
C GLN A 89 18.13 8.98 -5.19
N ARG A 90 17.07 8.61 -5.93
CA ARG A 90 15.99 7.70 -5.49
C ARG A 90 15.45 8.06 -4.10
N ASN A 91 15.40 9.34 -3.78
CA ASN A 91 15.04 9.86 -2.46
C ASN A 91 13.80 10.76 -2.55
N CYS A 92 12.63 10.12 -2.60
CA CYS A 92 11.36 10.84 -2.70
C CYS A 92 10.93 11.51 -1.39
N TRP A 93 11.58 11.18 -0.28
CA TRP A 93 11.14 11.52 1.08
C TRP A 93 12.00 12.57 1.77
N GLY A 94 13.05 13.06 1.12
CA GLY A 94 13.93 14.07 1.70
C GLY A 94 14.80 13.58 2.83
N PHE A 95 15.17 12.30 2.83
CA PHE A 95 15.96 11.72 3.90
C PHE A 95 17.43 12.17 3.88
N GLY A 96 17.93 12.55 5.05
CA GLY A 96 19.36 12.78 5.32
C GLY A 96 19.96 14.08 4.79
N GLY A 97 19.14 15.09 4.47
CA GLY A 97 19.61 16.43 4.09
C GLY A 97 18.55 17.25 3.36
N SER A 98 18.94 18.42 2.85
CA SER A 98 18.09 19.27 2.00
C SER A 98 18.55 19.20 0.54
N ASN A 99 17.58 19.15 -0.39
CA ASN A 99 17.79 19.17 -1.84
C ASN A 99 18.90 18.21 -2.31
N GLU A 100 19.95 18.71 -2.96
CA GLU A 100 21.08 17.94 -3.47
C GLU A 100 21.91 17.24 -2.38
N ASN A 101 21.82 17.69 -1.12
CA ASN A 101 22.55 17.12 0.02
C ASN A 101 21.83 15.93 0.67
N ARG A 102 20.74 15.46 0.09
CA ARG A 102 20.01 14.26 0.52
C ARG A 102 20.82 12.99 0.24
N ILE A 103 20.49 11.92 0.97
CA ILE A 103 21.10 10.60 0.75
C ILE A 103 20.75 10.10 -0.66
N TYR A 104 21.74 9.50 -1.34
CA TYR A 104 21.55 8.73 -2.56
C TYR A 104 21.32 7.26 -2.19
N PHE A 105 20.20 6.72 -2.62
CA PHE A 105 19.91 5.29 -2.54
C PHE A 105 20.33 4.61 -3.85
N LYS A 106 20.66 3.33 -3.75
CA LYS A 106 20.96 2.43 -4.86
C LYS A 106 19.77 2.32 -5.81
N ASP A 107 18.59 2.14 -5.26
CA ASP A 107 17.32 1.99 -5.97
C ASP A 107 16.13 2.39 -5.06
N TYR A 108 14.93 2.41 -5.62
CA TYR A 108 13.72 2.73 -4.85
C TYR A 108 13.37 1.65 -3.83
N GLU A 109 13.69 0.39 -4.08
CA GLU A 109 13.43 -0.72 -3.14
C GLU A 109 14.21 -0.52 -1.84
N GLU A 110 15.50 -0.21 -1.94
CA GLU A 110 16.35 0.12 -0.79
C GLU A 110 15.79 1.33 -0.02
N ALA A 111 15.42 2.40 -0.73
CA ALA A 111 14.89 3.60 -0.11
C ALA A 111 13.58 3.31 0.65
N ILE A 112 12.65 2.57 0.03
CA ILE A 112 11.38 2.17 0.63
C ILE A 112 11.63 1.32 1.87
N ASP A 113 12.50 0.31 1.80
CA ASP A 113 12.84 -0.57 2.92
C ASP A 113 13.41 0.22 4.10
N LEU A 114 14.48 0.98 3.86
CA LEU A 114 15.20 1.72 4.90
C LEU A 114 14.33 2.79 5.55
N ILE A 115 13.59 3.56 4.77
CA ILE A 115 12.79 4.67 5.29
C ILE A 115 11.56 4.14 6.02
N THR A 116 10.91 3.07 5.53
CA THR A 116 9.82 2.41 6.27
C THR A 116 10.32 1.93 7.64
N ASN A 117 11.46 1.24 7.67
CA ASN A 117 12.09 0.77 8.90
C ASN A 117 12.35 1.93 9.88
N ARG A 118 12.92 3.03 9.40
CA ARG A 118 13.19 4.22 10.24
C ARG A 118 11.91 4.84 10.79
N LEU A 119 10.88 5.01 9.96
CA LEU A 119 9.59 5.54 10.38
C LEU A 119 8.94 4.68 11.47
N VAL A 120 8.95 3.36 11.32
CA VAL A 120 8.31 2.49 12.30
C VAL A 120 9.18 2.27 13.54
N ASN A 121 10.44 1.85 13.35
CA ASN A 121 11.26 1.32 14.44
C ASN A 121 12.13 2.38 15.14
N ALA A 122 12.45 3.49 14.47
CA ALA A 122 13.23 4.57 15.08
C ALA A 122 12.34 5.71 15.59
N TYR A 123 11.40 6.20 14.75
CA TYR A 123 10.48 7.25 15.17
C TYR A 123 9.31 6.70 15.97
N GLY A 124 8.71 5.60 15.51
CA GLY A 124 7.59 4.95 16.17
C GLY A 124 6.32 4.96 15.31
N PRO A 125 5.51 3.90 15.35
CA PRO A 125 4.32 3.75 14.50
C PRO A 125 3.26 4.85 14.76
N TYR A 126 3.28 5.49 15.94
CA TYR A 126 2.41 6.61 16.25
C TYR A 126 2.55 7.77 15.26
N TYR A 127 3.77 8.04 14.79
CA TYR A 127 3.99 9.13 13.84
C TYR A 127 3.49 8.80 12.44
N MET A 128 3.35 7.52 12.11
CA MET A 128 2.76 7.11 10.84
C MET A 128 1.25 7.33 10.82
N VAL A 129 0.58 7.10 11.95
CA VAL A 129 -0.84 7.41 12.10
C VAL A 129 -1.09 8.90 12.30
N ASN A 130 -0.22 9.63 12.99
CA ASN A 130 -0.38 11.06 13.25
C ASN A 130 0.82 11.90 12.74
N PRO A 131 0.90 12.17 11.43
CA PRO A 131 2.01 12.93 10.83
C PRO A 131 2.21 14.33 11.42
N SER A 132 1.15 14.99 11.90
CA SER A 132 1.25 16.29 12.58
C SER A 132 2.11 16.25 13.83
N SER A 133 2.14 15.12 14.54
CA SER A 133 3.06 14.94 15.67
C SER A 133 4.51 14.78 15.22
N MET A 134 4.77 14.38 13.97
CA MET A 134 6.10 14.14 13.44
C MET A 134 6.75 15.38 12.82
N GLN A 135 5.98 16.41 12.48
CA GLN A 135 6.47 17.53 11.66
C GLN A 135 7.73 18.22 12.22
N LYS A 136 7.82 18.40 13.55
CA LYS A 136 8.97 19.05 14.20
C LYS A 136 10.21 18.16 14.27
N VAL A 137 10.00 16.85 14.16
CA VAL A 137 11.05 15.82 14.16
C VAL A 137 11.55 15.55 12.74
N TYR A 138 10.65 15.51 11.77
CA TYR A 138 10.96 15.16 10.39
C TYR A 138 11.37 16.37 9.53
N CYS A 139 10.55 17.41 9.51
CA CYS A 139 10.72 18.57 8.65
C CYS A 139 11.52 19.70 9.34
N GLY A 140 11.31 19.89 10.65
CA GLY A 140 12.08 20.82 11.47
C GLY A 140 11.23 21.79 12.31
N PRO A 141 11.87 22.66 13.11
CA PRO A 141 11.21 23.43 14.18
C PRO A 141 10.17 24.44 13.69
N HIS A 142 10.33 24.93 12.46
CA HIS A 142 9.45 25.95 11.85
C HIS A 142 8.45 25.36 10.86
N CYS A 143 8.33 24.04 10.82
CA CYS A 143 7.49 23.35 9.85
C CYS A 143 6.08 23.14 10.43
N GLU A 144 5.12 23.93 9.95
CA GLU A 144 3.74 23.89 10.43
C GLU A 144 2.77 23.21 9.45
N SER A 145 3.09 23.20 8.15
CA SER A 145 2.20 22.70 7.10
C SER A 145 2.49 21.26 6.67
N TRP A 146 3.67 20.71 6.98
CA TRP A 146 4.09 19.39 6.53
C TRP A 146 3.21 18.26 7.04
N GLY A 147 2.96 18.22 8.36
CA GLY A 147 2.13 17.20 8.97
C GLY A 147 0.69 17.20 8.44
N PRO A 148 0.01 18.36 8.43
CA PRO A 148 -1.29 18.50 7.77
C PRO A 148 -1.29 18.09 6.29
N GLY A 149 -0.23 18.42 5.54
CA GLY A 149 -0.08 18.02 4.14
C GLY A 149 0.02 16.50 3.96
N VAL A 150 0.81 15.82 4.80
CA VAL A 150 0.93 14.36 4.77
C VAL A 150 -0.41 13.74 5.14
N GLN A 151 -1.08 14.23 6.18
CA GLN A 151 -2.39 13.73 6.59
C GLN A 151 -3.44 13.89 5.49
N PHE A 152 -3.49 15.05 4.84
CA PHE A 152 -4.37 15.30 3.70
C PHE A 152 -4.14 14.28 2.58
N MET A 153 -2.88 14.03 2.24
CA MET A 153 -2.55 13.09 1.16
C MET A 153 -2.86 11.64 1.51
N ARG A 154 -2.68 11.22 2.77
CA ARG A 154 -3.14 9.90 3.23
C ARG A 154 -4.63 9.71 2.97
N TYR A 155 -5.44 10.73 3.26
CA TYR A 155 -6.88 10.71 2.99
C TYR A 155 -7.18 10.65 1.49
N GLN A 156 -6.47 11.42 0.64
CA GLN A 156 -6.65 11.33 -0.82
C GLN A 156 -6.35 9.93 -1.37
N ILE A 157 -5.31 9.27 -0.86
CA ILE A 157 -4.98 7.88 -1.25
C ILE A 157 -6.08 6.92 -0.77
N SER A 158 -6.60 7.10 0.45
CA SER A 158 -7.71 6.27 0.95
C SER A 158 -8.98 6.47 0.11
N LYS A 159 -9.30 7.71 -0.28
CA LYS A 159 -10.43 8.01 -1.14
C LYS A 159 -10.28 7.39 -2.53
N LEU A 160 -9.06 7.40 -3.09
CA LEU A 160 -8.77 6.71 -4.35
C LEU A 160 -9.10 5.21 -4.26
N SER A 161 -8.88 4.57 -3.11
CA SER A 161 -9.27 3.17 -2.89
C SER A 161 -10.77 2.95 -3.15
N GLU A 162 -11.61 3.84 -2.63
CA GLU A 162 -13.06 3.80 -2.81
C GLU A 162 -13.46 4.10 -4.26
N GLU A 163 -12.81 5.07 -4.91
CA GLU A 163 -13.00 5.36 -6.33
C GLU A 163 -12.71 4.16 -7.24
N LEU A 164 -11.77 3.30 -6.83
CA LEU A 164 -11.41 2.07 -7.54
C LEU A 164 -12.31 0.87 -7.19
N GLY A 165 -13.30 1.05 -6.31
CA GLY A 165 -14.23 0.00 -5.89
C GLY A 165 -13.71 -0.90 -4.76
N TYR A 166 -12.65 -0.49 -4.05
CA TYR A 166 -12.14 -1.18 -2.86
C TYR A 166 -12.63 -0.52 -1.57
N PRO A 167 -12.57 -1.22 -0.41
CA PRO A 167 -12.77 -0.57 0.88
C PRO A 167 -11.77 0.56 1.12
N PRO A 168 -12.10 1.58 1.92
CA PRO A 168 -11.14 2.62 2.28
C PRO A 168 -9.92 2.00 2.97
N LEU A 169 -8.74 2.57 2.70
CA LEU A 169 -7.50 2.13 3.34
C LEU A 169 -7.46 2.52 4.81
N ILE A 170 -7.93 3.73 5.11
CA ILE A 170 -8.11 4.23 6.48
C ILE A 170 -9.53 3.86 6.91
N ARG A 171 -9.64 2.96 7.90
CA ARG A 171 -10.92 2.34 8.28
C ARG A 171 -11.55 2.89 9.56
N ASP A 172 -10.78 3.64 10.36
CA ASP A 172 -11.27 4.24 11.59
C ASP A 172 -10.69 5.63 11.78
N ASP A 173 -11.56 6.64 11.66
CA ASP A 173 -11.23 8.05 11.85
C ASP A 173 -11.29 8.48 13.33
N SER A 174 -11.69 7.59 14.24
CA SER A 174 -11.89 7.92 15.66
C SER A 174 -10.60 8.32 16.39
N VAL A 175 -9.44 7.96 15.84
CA VAL A 175 -8.12 8.36 16.36
C VAL A 175 -7.77 9.83 15.99
N TYR A 176 -8.48 10.43 15.02
CA TYR A 176 -8.14 11.74 14.44
C TYR A 176 -9.18 12.84 14.66
N LYS A 177 -10.31 12.53 15.29
CA LYS A 177 -11.27 13.54 15.76
C LYS A 177 -10.78 14.12 17.09
N ARG A 178 -10.16 15.31 17.03
CA ARG A 178 -10.10 16.26 18.15
C ARG A 178 -10.72 17.57 17.71
#